data_AF-A0A2X2BK24-F1
#
_entry.id   AF-A0A2X2BK24-F1
#
_cell.length_a   1.000
_cell.length_b   1.000
_cell.length_c   1.000
_cell.angle_alpha   90.00
_cell.angle_beta   90.00
_cell.angle_gamma   90.00
#
_symmetry.space_group_name_H-M   'P 1'
#
loop_
_entity.id
_entity.type
_entity.pdbx_description
1 polymer ?
#
loop_
_entity_poly.entity_id
_entity_poly.type
_entity_poly.pdbx_seq_one_letter_code
_entity_poly.pdbx_strand_id
1 'polypeptide(L)'
;MHCGACCAYFRVSFYWAEMKSGGGVVPDEFTEPLTPFLSCMKGTNEKQPRCEKLIGEVGECVSCAIYEQRPSPCREFEQSWANGVKNEACDRARAAFGLPPLPNISLPHSA
;
A
#
# COMPACT_ATOMS: atom_id res chain seq x y z
N MET A 1 5.83 -7.26 0.81
CA MET A 1 5.93 -5.78 0.84
C MET A 1 6.83 -5.35 1.99
N HIS A 2 8.15 -5.21 1.77
CA HIS A 2 9.08 -4.84 2.84
C HIS A 2 9.59 -3.40 2.76
N CYS A 3 9.37 -2.69 1.65
CA CYS A 3 9.90 -1.33 1.48
C CYS A 3 8.95 -0.19 1.89
N GLY A 4 7.65 -0.42 2.01
CA GLY A 4 6.69 0.62 2.45
C GLY A 4 6.40 1.76 1.46
N ALA A 5 7.01 1.74 0.27
CA ALA A 5 6.89 2.82 -0.72
C ALA A 5 5.43 3.09 -1.13
N CYS A 6 4.63 2.06 -1.40
CA CYS A 6 3.22 2.24 -1.76
C CYS A 6 2.39 2.89 -0.65
N CYS A 7 2.66 2.53 0.62
CA CYS A 7 2.01 3.11 1.80
C CYS A 7 2.39 4.58 2.04
N ALA A 8 3.47 5.06 1.42
CA ALA A 8 3.96 6.43 1.52
C ALA A 8 3.90 7.20 0.18
N TYR A 9 3.23 6.64 -0.84
CA TYR A 9 3.16 7.28 -2.16
C TYR A 9 1.73 7.46 -2.66
N PHE A 10 0.85 6.51 -2.35
CA PHE A 10 -0.53 6.51 -2.84
C PHE A 10 -1.52 6.93 -1.76
N ARG A 11 -2.57 7.63 -2.17
CA ARG A 11 -3.79 7.72 -1.37
C ARG A 11 -4.52 6.39 -1.41
N VAL A 12 -4.68 5.75 -0.26
CA VAL A 12 -5.37 4.47 -0.15
C VAL A 12 -6.86 4.75 0.01
N SER A 13 -7.58 4.89 -1.10
CA SER A 13 -9.03 5.14 -1.14
C SER A 13 -9.78 3.84 -1.39
N PHE A 14 -10.91 3.62 -0.71
CA PHE A 14 -11.69 2.38 -0.79
C PHE A 14 -13.16 2.64 -0.43
N TYR A 15 -14.04 1.67 -0.67
CA TYR A 15 -15.48 1.82 -0.40
C TYR A 15 -15.74 1.88 1.11
N TRP A 16 -16.58 2.83 1.55
CA TRP A 16 -16.80 3.06 2.99
C TRP A 16 -17.25 1.79 3.74
N ALA A 17 -17.96 0.87 3.08
CA ALA A 17 -18.46 -0.34 3.73
C ALA A 17 -17.36 -1.36 4.12
N GLU A 18 -16.11 -1.19 3.66
CA GLU A 18 -14.99 -2.01 4.12
C GLU A 18 -14.56 -1.66 5.56
N MET A 19 -15.01 -0.53 6.11
CA MET A 19 -14.83 -0.15 7.51
C MET A 19 -15.72 -0.98 8.43
N LYS A 20 -15.34 -1.09 9.72
CA LYS A 20 -16.17 -1.84 10.70
C LYS A 20 -17.58 -1.25 10.81
N SER A 21 -17.73 0.08 10.77
CA SER A 21 -19.07 0.71 10.76
C SER A 21 -19.96 0.31 9.58
N GLY A 22 -19.36 -0.11 8.46
CA GLY A 22 -20.07 -0.57 7.28
C GLY A 22 -20.13 -2.09 7.12
N GLY A 23 -19.68 -2.85 8.13
CA GLY A 23 -19.70 -4.32 8.14
C GLY A 23 -18.41 -4.99 7.66
N GLY A 24 -17.39 -4.22 7.29
CA GLY A 24 -16.07 -4.72 6.94
C GLY A 24 -15.13 -4.88 8.13
N VAL A 25 -13.82 -4.90 7.86
CA VAL A 25 -12.77 -5.20 8.86
C VAL A 25 -11.86 -4.01 9.17
N VAL A 26 -11.88 -2.97 8.36
CA VAL A 26 -10.95 -1.83 8.49
C VAL A 26 -11.36 -0.98 9.70
N PRO A 27 -10.47 -0.72 10.68
CA PRO A 27 -10.82 0.08 11.86
C PRO A 27 -11.09 1.54 11.49
N ASP A 28 -12.26 2.04 11.87
CA ASP A 28 -12.73 3.39 11.59
C ASP A 28 -11.77 4.47 12.12
N GLU A 29 -11.10 4.21 13.24
CA GLU A 29 -10.16 5.16 13.84
C GLU A 29 -8.92 5.43 12.98
N PHE A 30 -8.65 4.60 11.96
CA PHE A 30 -7.52 4.74 11.04
C PHE A 30 -7.92 5.19 9.64
N THR A 31 -9.17 5.62 9.47
CA THR A 31 -9.71 6.08 8.19
C THR A 31 -10.23 7.51 8.29
N GLU A 32 -10.35 8.15 7.14
CA GLU A 32 -10.95 9.47 7.00
C GLU A 32 -11.93 9.49 5.82
N PRO A 33 -13.06 10.21 5.93
CA PRO A 33 -14.04 10.31 4.85
C PRO A 33 -13.43 11.08 3.67
N LEU A 34 -13.61 10.55 2.46
CA LEU A 34 -13.16 11.20 1.22
C LEU A 34 -14.34 11.75 0.42
N THR A 35 -15.38 10.94 0.25
CA THR A 35 -16.67 11.31 -0.37
C THR A 35 -17.79 10.58 0.39
N PRO A 36 -19.08 10.81 0.07
CA PRO A 36 -20.17 10.05 0.71
C PRO A 36 -20.07 8.53 0.56
N PHE A 37 -19.34 8.03 -0.44
CA PHE A 37 -19.21 6.60 -0.72
C PHE A 37 -17.79 6.06 -0.54
N LEU A 38 -16.79 6.93 -0.37
CA LEU A 38 -15.39 6.54 -0.28
C LEU A 38 -14.79 7.03 1.02
N SER A 39 -13.96 6.18 1.61
CA SER A 39 -13.06 6.54 2.69
C SER A 39 -11.62 6.30 2.23
N CYS A 40 -10.67 6.83 2.98
CA CYS A 40 -9.26 6.53 2.75
C CYS A 40 -8.51 6.31 4.07
N MET A 41 -7.35 5.67 4.00
CA MET A 41 -6.49 5.49 5.18
C MET A 41 -5.91 6.85 5.60
N LYS A 42 -5.96 7.13 6.91
CA LYS A 42 -5.42 8.39 7.48
C LYS A 42 -3.96 8.60 7.11
N GLY A 43 -3.63 9.88 6.85
CA GLY A 43 -2.31 10.33 6.43
C GLY A 43 -2.04 10.12 4.93
N THR A 44 -2.91 9.41 4.21
CA THR A 44 -2.72 9.19 2.77
C THR A 44 -3.42 10.23 1.89
N ASN A 45 -4.33 11.03 2.43
CA ASN A 45 -5.00 12.14 1.72
C ASN A 45 -4.24 13.48 1.81
N GLU A 46 -2.92 13.42 1.79
CA GLU A 46 -2.03 14.58 1.93
C GLU A 46 -1.22 14.81 0.65
N LYS A 47 -0.61 16.01 0.52
CA LYS A 47 0.33 16.29 -0.60
C LYS A 47 1.52 15.34 -0.60
N GLN A 48 1.94 14.87 0.57
CA GLN A 48 2.96 13.86 0.75
C GLN A 48 2.35 12.69 1.54
N PRO A 49 1.72 11.72 0.84
CA PRO A 49 1.01 10.64 1.50
C PRO A 49 1.92 9.82 2.43
N ARG A 50 1.46 9.52 3.64
CA ARG A 50 2.08 8.51 4.50
C ARG A 50 1.01 7.89 5.39
N CYS A 51 0.71 6.62 5.13
CA CYS A 51 -0.25 5.87 5.94
C CYS A 51 0.21 5.84 7.40
N GLU A 52 -0.63 6.29 8.32
CA GLU A 52 -0.33 6.29 9.76
C GLU A 52 -0.08 4.89 10.33
N LYS A 53 -0.53 3.83 9.64
CA LYS A 53 -0.32 2.44 10.06
C LYS A 53 0.93 1.80 9.48
N LEU A 54 1.73 2.54 8.72
CA LEU A 54 3.06 2.11 8.29
C LEU A 54 4.05 2.28 9.46
N ILE A 55 4.58 1.18 9.95
CA ILE A 55 5.62 1.15 10.98
C ILE A 55 6.97 0.98 10.31
N GLY A 56 7.97 1.75 10.74
CA GLY A 56 9.34 1.70 10.20
C GLY A 56 9.61 2.72 9.10
N GLU A 57 10.80 2.62 8.52
CA GLU A 57 11.34 3.56 7.52
C GLU A 57 11.20 3.04 6.10
N VAL A 58 10.74 3.90 5.19
CA VAL A 58 10.53 3.53 3.79
C VAL A 58 11.87 3.19 3.15
N GLY A 59 11.96 2.03 2.51
CA GLY A 59 13.20 1.51 1.93
C GLY A 59 13.96 0.52 2.82
N GLU A 60 13.64 0.47 4.12
CA GLU A 60 14.30 -0.40 5.08
C GLU A 60 13.38 -1.55 5.54
N CYS A 61 13.24 -1.76 6.84
CA CYS A 61 12.30 -2.70 7.44
C CYS A 61 11.01 -1.98 7.82
N VAL A 62 9.91 -2.34 7.15
CA VAL A 62 8.57 -1.86 7.50
C VAL A 62 7.60 -2.99 7.79
N SER A 63 6.53 -2.64 8.50
CA SER A 63 5.36 -3.49 8.69
C SER A 63 4.08 -2.65 8.73
N CYS A 64 2.92 -3.30 8.57
CA CYS A 64 1.63 -2.65 8.74
C CYS A 64 1.04 -3.02 10.10
N ALA A 65 0.73 -2.02 10.93
CA ALA A 65 0.14 -2.24 12.25
C ALA A 65 -1.25 -2.91 12.22
N ILE A 66 -1.92 -2.91 11.05
CA ILE A 66 -3.24 -3.49 10.85
C ILE A 66 -3.26 -4.49 9.68
N TYR A 67 -2.18 -5.25 9.49
CA TYR A 67 -1.99 -6.11 8.30
C TYR A 67 -3.19 -7.02 7.98
N GLU A 68 -3.80 -7.62 9.01
CA GLU A 68 -4.97 -8.51 8.88
C GLU A 68 -6.29 -7.76 8.65
N GLN A 69 -6.31 -6.45 8.82
CA GLN A 69 -7.50 -5.59 8.73
C GLN A 69 -7.34 -4.55 7.60
N ARG A 70 -6.47 -4.83 6.62
CA ARG A 70 -6.23 -3.95 5.47
C ARG A 70 -7.46 -3.85 4.55
N PRO A 71 -7.72 -2.67 3.95
CA PRO A 71 -8.72 -2.51 2.90
C PRO A 71 -8.27 -3.22 1.61
N SER A 72 -9.20 -3.41 0.68
CA SER A 72 -9.00 -4.05 -0.62
C SER A 72 -7.80 -3.52 -1.40
N PRO A 73 -7.55 -2.19 -1.54
CA PRO A 73 -6.42 -1.71 -2.34
C PRO A 73 -5.07 -2.10 -1.71
N CYS A 74 -5.01 -2.20 -0.39
CA CYS A 74 -3.79 -2.61 0.31
C CYS A 74 -3.53 -4.12 0.22
N ARG A 75 -4.57 -4.94 0.02
CA ARG A 75 -4.45 -6.40 -0.13
C ARG A 75 -4.13 -6.79 -1.55
N GLU A 76 -4.75 -6.12 -2.50
CA GLU A 76 -4.66 -6.41 -3.93
C GLU A 76 -3.42 -5.81 -4.59
N PHE A 77 -2.75 -4.85 -3.93
CA PHE A 77 -1.53 -4.25 -4.47
C PHE A 77 -0.35 -5.24 -4.44
N GLU A 78 0.01 -5.73 -5.62
CA GLU A 78 1.16 -6.61 -5.79
C GLU A 78 2.47 -5.85 -6.06
N GLN A 79 3.60 -6.46 -5.72
CA GLN A 79 4.90 -5.91 -6.10
C GLN A 79 5.17 -6.11 -7.60
N SER A 80 6.02 -5.27 -8.20
CA SER A 80 6.42 -5.48 -9.60
C SER A 80 7.05 -6.87 -9.80
N TRP A 81 6.69 -7.53 -10.90
CA TRP A 81 7.08 -8.90 -11.26
C TRP A 81 6.49 -9.99 -10.36
N ALA A 82 5.51 -9.68 -9.50
CA ALA A 82 4.69 -10.72 -8.89
C ALA A 82 4.06 -11.57 -9.98
N ASN A 83 4.23 -12.90 -9.88
CA ASN A 83 3.75 -13.85 -10.88
C ASN A 83 4.21 -13.55 -12.33
N GLY A 84 5.38 -12.91 -12.49
CA GLY A 84 5.93 -12.53 -13.80
C GLY A 84 5.27 -11.29 -14.42
N VAL A 85 4.37 -10.61 -13.71
CA VAL A 85 3.65 -9.44 -14.21
C VAL A 85 4.29 -8.16 -13.69
N LYS A 86 4.68 -7.26 -14.59
CA LYS A 86 5.21 -5.95 -14.22
C LYS A 86 4.10 -5.10 -13.58
N ASN A 87 4.41 -4.48 -12.44
CA ASN A 87 3.53 -3.49 -11.82
C ASN A 87 4.20 -2.11 -11.83
N GLU A 88 3.84 -1.28 -12.81
CA GLU A 88 4.42 0.07 -12.96
C GLU A 88 4.05 1.01 -11.81
N ALA A 89 2.93 0.78 -11.11
CA ALA A 89 2.60 1.55 -9.91
C ALA A 89 3.59 1.25 -8.78
N CYS A 90 4.01 0.00 -8.63
CA CYS A 90 5.06 -0.37 -7.67
C CYS A 90 6.39 0.32 -8.03
N ASP A 91 6.77 0.28 -9.31
CA ASP A 91 8.02 0.90 -9.78
C ASP A 91 8.03 2.43 -9.58
N ARG A 92 6.91 3.13 -9.86
CA ARG A 92 6.77 4.56 -9.59
C ARG A 92 6.89 4.91 -8.11
N ALA A 93 6.21 4.15 -7.25
CA ALA A 93 6.30 4.36 -5.81
C ALA A 93 7.73 4.17 -5.30
N ARG A 94 8.42 3.11 -5.77
CA ARG A 94 9.82 2.86 -5.42
C ARG A 94 10.73 4.00 -5.88
N ALA A 95 10.59 4.45 -7.13
CA ALA A 95 11.39 5.54 -7.68
C ALA A 95 11.20 6.86 -6.92
N ALA A 96 9.99 7.17 -6.46
CA ALA A 96 9.71 8.36 -5.65
C ALA A 96 10.47 8.38 -4.31
N PHE A 97 10.88 7.21 -3.81
CA PHE A 97 11.69 7.04 -2.61
C PHE A 97 13.15 6.66 -2.90
N GLY A 98 13.62 6.82 -4.15
CA GLY A 98 15.00 6.51 -4.53
C GLY A 98 15.34 5.01 -4.52
N LEU A 99 14.32 4.14 -4.47
CA LEU A 99 14.52 2.69 -4.44
C LEU A 99 14.67 2.16 -5.87
N PRO A 100 15.61 1.23 -6.13
CA PRO A 100 15.79 0.65 -7.46
C PRO A 100 14.54 -0.17 -7.87
N PRO A 101 14.25 -0.33 -9.16
CA PRO A 101 13.19 -1.22 -9.61
C PRO A 101 13.46 -2.66 -9.14
N LEU A 102 12.41 -3.45 -8.95
CA LEU A 102 12.59 -4.86 -8.62
C LEU A 102 13.08 -5.63 -9.86
N PRO A 103 14.02 -6.58 -9.71
CA PRO A 103 14.45 -7.40 -10.82
C PRO A 103 13.32 -8.34 -11.27
N ASN A 104 13.22 -8.57 -12.58
CA ASN A 104 12.38 -9.64 -13.11
C ASN A 104 13.09 -10.99 -12.88
N ILE A 105 12.65 -11.75 -11.88
CA ILE A 105 13.27 -13.03 -11.48
C ILE A 105 12.70 -14.23 -12.30
N SER A 106 12.09 -13.99 -13.47
CA SER A 106 11.56 -15.07 -14.31
C SER A 106 12.62 -15.91 -15.06
N LEU A 107 13.87 -15.96 -14.61
CA LEU A 107 14.89 -16.87 -15.15
C LEU A 107 15.55 -17.67 -14.03
N PRO A 108 15.68 -19.01 -14.16
CA PRO A 108 16.60 -19.75 -13.31
C PRO A 108 18.00 -19.18 -13.52
N HIS A 109 18.74 -18.99 -12.43
CA HIS A 109 20.19 -18.87 -12.50
C HIS A 109 20.71 -20.16 -13.15
N SER A 110 21.02 -20.10 -14.45
CA SER A 110 21.88 -21.10 -15.08
C SER A 110 23.27 -20.92 -14.47
N ALA A 111 23.64 -21.81 -13.56
CA ALA A 111 25.02 -22.08 -13.21
C ALA A 111 25.61 -23.09 -14.20
#